data_AF-A0A5N6JDN4-F1
#
_entry.id   AF-A0A5N6JDN4-F1
#
_cell.length_a   1.000
_cell.length_b   1.000
_cell.length_c   1.000
_cell.angle_alpha   90.00
_cell.angle_beta   90.00
_cell.angle_gamma   90.00
#
_symmetry.space_group_name_H-M   'P 1'
#
loop_
_entity.id
_entity.type
_entity.pdbx_description
1 polymer ?
#
loop_
_entity_poly.entity_id
_entity_poly.type
_entity_poly.pdbx_seq_one_letter_code
_entity_poly.pdbx_strand_id
1 'polypeptide(L)'
;MTNSTPSLPPVRACLFDMDGLLIDSEDKYTAITNSILHEYGKPSLPWSIKAQLQGRPQPEAFKIFYDWAQLPISPEEYAAKQAALQSKYFPESQPLPGVRELLNKLLSTQKTDKPVYIALATSSHSKNYKLKSDHLQDLFAAFPESQRVLGDDPRIGKGRGKPLPDIYLLALETINSNLRQKGEKEITPEECLVFEDAVPGVEAGRRAGMRVVWCPHPGLLGAYKGREAEVLAGLTGEHKEEEKSTAEHEADELVAGRLGRSSGKPGQLNDGLGDLVPTLEDFPYEKYGIQPA
;
A
#
# COMPACT_ATOMS: atom_id res chain seq x y z
N MET A 1 -16.98 -2.44 -35.30
CA MET A 1 -17.40 -3.01 -34.00
C MET A 1 -16.93 -2.04 -32.93
N THR A 2 -17.84 -1.33 -32.28
CA THR A 2 -17.51 -0.38 -31.22
C THR A 2 -17.13 -1.17 -29.97
N ASN A 3 -15.84 -1.19 -29.65
CA ASN A 3 -15.35 -1.67 -28.35
C ASN A 3 -15.89 -0.72 -27.27
N SER A 4 -17.11 -0.97 -26.78
CA SER A 4 -17.57 -0.34 -25.55
C SER A 4 -16.78 -0.96 -24.42
N THR A 5 -15.80 -0.23 -23.90
CA THR A 5 -15.19 -0.53 -22.60
C THR A 5 -16.34 -0.70 -21.60
N PRO A 6 -16.43 -1.81 -20.86
CA PRO A 6 -17.46 -1.97 -19.84
C PRO A 6 -17.39 -0.78 -18.89
N SER A 7 -18.52 -0.09 -18.68
CA SER A 7 -18.58 0.98 -17.68
C SER A 7 -18.29 0.39 -16.31
N LEU A 8 -17.18 0.77 -15.70
CA LEU A 8 -16.83 0.36 -14.34
C LEU A 8 -17.89 0.90 -13.36
N PRO A 9 -18.17 0.17 -12.25
CA PRO A 9 -19.09 0.67 -11.24
C PRO A 9 -18.50 1.94 -10.56
N PRO A 10 -19.35 2.85 -10.06
CA PRO A 10 -18.90 3.95 -9.23
C PRO A 10 -18.17 3.46 -7.98
N VAL A 11 -17.10 4.16 -7.60
CA VAL A 11 -16.34 3.85 -6.39
C VAL A 11 -17.17 4.19 -5.16
N ARG A 12 -17.26 3.23 -4.23
CA ARG A 12 -17.92 3.38 -2.91
C ARG A 12 -16.93 3.29 -1.75
N ALA A 13 -15.73 2.76 -1.96
CA ALA A 13 -14.68 2.73 -0.94
C ALA A 13 -13.31 3.12 -1.51
N CYS A 14 -12.57 3.94 -0.78
CA CYS A 14 -11.17 4.26 -1.06
C CYS A 14 -10.28 3.68 0.05
N LEU A 15 -9.31 2.85 -0.32
CA LEU A 15 -8.41 2.18 0.62
C LEU A 15 -7.00 2.73 0.43
N PHE A 16 -6.40 3.25 1.50
CA PHE A 16 -5.16 4.01 1.41
C PHE A 16 -4.00 3.22 2.01
N ASP A 17 -2.89 3.10 1.28
CA ASP A 17 -1.60 2.93 1.96
C ASP A 17 -1.25 4.21 2.76
N MET A 18 -0.14 4.20 3.50
CA MET A 18 0.32 5.34 4.29
C MET A 18 1.69 5.83 3.84
N ASP A 19 2.65 4.93 3.74
CA ASP A 19 4.07 5.26 3.69
C ASP A 19 4.46 5.64 2.26
N GLY A 20 4.92 6.86 2.01
CA GLY A 20 5.21 7.32 0.65
C GLY A 20 3.98 7.74 -0.15
N LEU A 21 2.78 7.58 0.40
CA LEU A 21 1.50 8.01 -0.20
C LEU A 21 0.81 9.12 0.59
N LEU A 22 0.50 8.90 1.86
CA LEU A 22 -0.14 9.91 2.71
C LEU A 22 0.89 10.84 3.34
N ILE A 23 2.08 10.30 3.62
CA ILE A 23 3.18 11.00 4.28
C ILE A 23 4.51 10.70 3.60
N ASP A 24 5.46 11.62 3.71
CA ASP A 24 6.81 11.55 3.12
C ASP A 24 7.79 10.61 3.86
N SER A 25 7.27 9.55 4.51
CA SER A 25 8.05 8.67 5.38
C SER A 25 9.09 7.83 4.63
N GLU A 26 8.89 7.53 3.35
CA GLU A 26 9.87 6.83 2.50
C GLU A 26 11.19 7.62 2.34
N ASP A 27 11.12 8.95 2.35
CA ASP A 27 12.32 9.79 2.33
C ASP A 27 13.05 9.72 3.68
N LYS A 28 12.30 9.63 4.79
CA LYS A 28 12.87 9.43 6.13
C LYS A 28 13.53 8.05 6.23
N TYR A 29 12.89 6.99 5.74
CA TYR A 29 13.52 5.66 5.64
C TYR A 29 14.84 5.71 4.86
N THR A 30 14.83 6.36 3.69
CA THR A 30 16.01 6.49 2.83
C THR A 30 17.14 7.25 3.55
N ALA A 31 16.82 8.36 4.21
CA ALA A 31 17.79 9.15 4.96
C ALA A 31 18.39 8.36 6.14
N ILE A 32 17.57 7.63 6.88
CA ILE A 32 18.00 6.78 8.00
C ILE A 32 18.95 5.68 7.49
N THR A 33 18.54 4.94 6.46
CA THR A 33 19.37 3.87 5.88
C THR A 33 20.69 4.41 5.34
N ASN A 34 20.68 5.54 4.62
CA ASN A 34 21.90 6.15 4.11
C ASN A 34 22.83 6.64 5.22
N SER A 35 22.28 7.19 6.31
CA SER A 35 23.09 7.59 7.47
C SER A 35 23.85 6.42 8.07
N ILE A 36 23.23 5.23 8.15
CA ILE A 36 23.90 4.02 8.64
C ILE A 36 24.90 3.52 7.61
N LEU A 37 24.53 3.44 6.32
CA LEU A 37 25.43 3.01 5.25
C LEU A 37 26.74 3.84 5.23
N HIS A 38 26.62 5.16 5.36
CA HIS A 38 27.77 6.08 5.33
C HIS A 38 28.70 5.91 6.54
N GLU A 39 28.18 5.54 7.72
CA GLU A 39 28.99 5.22 8.90
C GLU A 39 30.00 4.09 8.62
N TYR A 40 29.63 3.16 7.73
CA TYR A 40 30.45 2.01 7.34
C TYR A 40 31.09 2.18 5.95
N GLY A 41 31.16 3.41 5.44
CA GLY A 41 31.81 3.71 4.15
C GLY A 41 31.10 3.14 2.92
N LYS A 42 29.82 2.77 3.03
CA LYS A 42 29.01 2.29 1.91
C LYS A 42 28.41 3.47 1.14
N PRO A 43 28.14 3.32 -0.17
CA PRO A 43 27.41 4.34 -0.93
C PRO A 43 25.96 4.46 -0.46
N SER A 44 25.31 5.57 -0.81
CA SER A 44 23.86 5.70 -0.65
C SER A 44 23.11 4.60 -1.37
N LEU A 45 21.97 4.19 -0.82
CA LEU A 45 21.06 3.18 -1.35
C LEU A 45 20.61 3.58 -2.78
N PRO A 46 21.02 2.83 -3.81
CA PRO A 46 20.64 3.12 -5.19
C PRO A 46 19.18 2.73 -5.43
N TRP A 47 18.53 3.41 -6.38
CA TRP A 47 17.13 3.12 -6.75
C TRP A 47 16.91 1.68 -7.21
N SER A 48 17.90 1.05 -7.84
CA SER A 48 17.84 -0.36 -8.23
C SER A 48 17.64 -1.31 -7.04
N ILE A 49 18.06 -0.92 -5.83
CA ILE A 49 17.83 -1.67 -4.60
C ILE A 49 16.62 -1.11 -3.87
N LYS A 50 16.52 0.23 -3.69
CA LYS A 50 15.38 0.86 -3.00
C LYS A 50 14.02 0.41 -3.57
N ALA A 51 13.89 0.36 -4.89
CA ALA A 51 12.67 -0.08 -5.57
C ALA A 51 12.25 -1.51 -5.17
N GLN A 52 13.22 -2.39 -4.89
CA GLN A 52 12.95 -3.75 -4.44
C GLN A 52 12.58 -3.84 -2.95
N LEU A 53 12.92 -2.83 -2.14
CA LEU A 53 12.61 -2.82 -0.71
C LEU A 53 11.23 -2.23 -0.39
N GLN A 54 10.81 -1.22 -1.16
CA GLN A 54 9.62 -0.41 -0.90
C GLN A 54 8.33 -1.24 -1.00
N GLY A 55 7.45 -1.10 0.01
CA GLY A 55 6.16 -1.81 0.06
C GLY A 55 6.23 -3.31 0.36
N ARG A 56 7.41 -3.90 0.55
CA ARG A 56 7.57 -5.32 0.92
C ARG A 56 7.53 -5.53 2.44
N PRO A 57 7.12 -6.72 2.92
CA PRO A 57 7.26 -7.11 4.31
C PRO A 57 8.74 -7.08 4.76
N GLN A 58 8.97 -6.66 6.01
CA GLN A 58 10.34 -6.44 6.54
C GLN A 58 11.30 -7.62 6.37
N PRO A 59 10.92 -8.90 6.59
CA PRO A 59 11.85 -10.02 6.47
C PRO A 59 12.46 -10.17 5.07
N GLU A 60 11.64 -9.99 4.03
CA GLU A 60 12.09 -10.08 2.63
C GLU A 60 12.96 -8.89 2.24
N ALA A 61 12.52 -7.68 2.61
CA ALA A 61 13.30 -6.46 2.39
C ALA A 61 14.67 -6.53 3.07
N PHE A 62 14.74 -7.08 4.28
CA PHE A 62 16.01 -7.24 5.00
C PHE A 62 16.97 -8.18 4.28
N LYS A 63 16.49 -9.30 3.72
CA LYS A 63 17.35 -10.22 2.93
C LYS A 63 18.03 -9.48 1.78
N ILE A 64 17.24 -8.80 0.93
CA ILE A 64 17.75 -8.03 -0.22
C ILE A 64 18.72 -6.95 0.23
N PHE A 65 18.37 -6.23 1.30
CA PHE A 65 19.22 -5.18 1.84
C PHE A 65 20.56 -5.71 2.35
N TYR A 66 20.59 -6.78 3.15
CA TYR A 66 21.83 -7.32 3.71
C TYR A 66 22.74 -7.94 2.63
N ASP A 67 22.15 -8.62 1.65
CA ASP A 67 22.89 -9.21 0.52
C ASP A 67 23.64 -8.12 -0.27
N TRP A 68 23.01 -6.96 -0.46
CA TRP A 68 23.63 -5.81 -1.13
C TRP A 68 24.57 -5.00 -0.21
N ALA A 69 24.10 -4.63 0.97
CA ALA A 69 24.77 -3.68 1.85
C ALA A 69 26.06 -4.26 2.43
N GLN A 70 26.07 -5.56 2.78
CA GLN A 70 27.22 -6.27 3.35
C GLN A 70 27.91 -5.43 4.45
N LEU A 71 27.12 -4.96 5.41
CA LEU A 71 27.62 -4.16 6.54
C LEU A 71 28.38 -5.06 7.52
N PRO A 72 29.49 -4.57 8.13
CA PRO A 72 30.28 -5.34 9.08
C PRO A 72 29.67 -5.31 10.50
N ILE A 73 28.36 -5.40 10.61
CA ILE A 73 27.61 -5.39 11.88
C ILE A 73 26.51 -6.45 11.87
N SER A 74 26.07 -6.86 13.05
CA SER A 74 24.99 -7.83 13.16
C SER A 74 23.63 -7.20 12.80
N PRO A 75 22.63 -8.02 12.40
CA PRO A 75 21.28 -7.52 12.17
C PRO A 75 20.67 -6.82 13.40
N GLU A 76 21.00 -7.27 14.61
CA GLU A 76 20.54 -6.67 15.87
C GLU A 76 21.14 -5.28 16.07
N GLU A 77 22.44 -5.10 15.79
CA GLU A 77 23.10 -3.79 15.88
C GLU A 77 22.51 -2.82 14.85
N TYR A 78 22.29 -3.27 13.60
CA TYR A 78 21.64 -2.47 12.58
C TYR A 78 20.21 -2.08 13.01
N ALA A 79 19.42 -3.02 13.52
CA ALA A 79 18.07 -2.76 14.00
C ALA A 79 18.03 -1.74 15.15
N ALA A 80 18.99 -1.81 16.08
CA ALA A 80 19.11 -0.84 17.17
C ALA A 80 19.44 0.57 16.65
N LYS A 81 20.41 0.70 15.74
CA LYS A 81 20.75 1.97 15.08
C LYS A 81 19.56 2.54 14.29
N GLN A 82 18.90 1.69 13.51
CA GLN A 82 17.73 2.06 12.74
C GLN A 82 16.60 2.55 13.66
N ALA A 83 16.28 1.82 14.72
CA ALA A 83 15.24 2.19 15.67
C ALA A 83 15.52 3.53 16.37
N ALA A 84 16.77 3.81 16.72
CA ALA A 84 17.17 5.09 17.31
C ALA A 84 16.95 6.26 16.33
N LEU A 85 17.34 6.09 15.07
CA LEU A 85 17.14 7.12 14.04
C LEU A 85 15.67 7.26 13.64
N GLN A 86 14.90 6.17 13.57
CA GLN A 86 13.45 6.20 13.32
C GLN A 86 12.71 7.00 14.39
N SER A 87 13.05 6.78 15.67
CA SER A 87 12.46 7.52 16.78
C SER A 87 12.75 9.03 16.72
N LYS A 88 13.84 9.42 16.05
CA LYS A 88 14.21 10.81 15.83
C LYS A 88 13.50 11.43 14.62
N TYR A 89 13.50 10.75 13.46
CA TYR A 89 13.08 11.36 12.19
C TYR A 89 11.63 11.07 11.78
N PHE A 90 11.01 9.98 12.24
CA PHE A 90 9.59 9.73 11.93
C PHE A 90 8.62 10.78 12.47
N PRO A 91 8.85 11.39 13.66
CA PRO A 91 8.06 12.53 14.12
C PRO A 91 8.15 13.78 13.24
N GLU A 92 9.07 13.81 12.27
CA GLU A 92 9.21 14.92 11.31
C GLU A 92 8.47 14.66 10.00
N SER A 93 7.85 13.47 9.83
CA SER A 93 7.11 13.12 8.60
C SER A 93 6.00 14.13 8.32
N GLN A 94 5.82 14.49 7.06
CA GLN A 94 4.84 15.48 6.61
C GLN A 94 3.84 14.87 5.63
N PRO A 95 2.59 15.36 5.60
CA PRO A 95 1.63 14.97 4.56
C PRO A 95 2.16 15.31 3.17
N LEU A 96 1.97 14.41 2.22
CA LEU A 96 2.31 14.65 0.82
C LEU A 96 1.33 15.65 0.17
N PRO A 97 1.72 16.31 -0.94
CA PRO A 97 0.84 17.24 -1.67
C PRO A 97 -0.51 16.60 -2.05
N GLY A 98 -1.59 17.37 -1.94
CA GLY A 98 -2.96 16.93 -2.27
C GLY A 98 -3.64 16.03 -1.24
N VAL A 99 -2.90 15.35 -0.34
CA VAL A 99 -3.48 14.37 0.60
C VAL A 99 -4.60 14.96 1.45
N ARG A 100 -4.38 16.14 2.05
CA ARG A 100 -5.37 16.78 2.93
C ARG A 100 -6.64 17.15 2.18
N GLU A 101 -6.50 17.71 0.98
CA GLU A 101 -7.65 18.04 0.14
C GLU A 101 -8.39 16.78 -0.30
N LEU A 102 -7.66 15.75 -0.73
CA LEU A 102 -8.23 14.47 -1.12
C LEU A 102 -9.09 13.86 -0.02
N LEU A 103 -8.54 13.73 1.19
CA LEU A 103 -9.27 13.18 2.32
C LEU A 103 -10.47 14.05 2.70
N ASN A 104 -10.33 15.37 2.73
CA ASN A 104 -11.45 16.28 3.01
C ASN A 104 -12.59 16.14 1.99
N LYS A 105 -12.26 16.07 0.69
CA LYS A 105 -13.23 15.87 -0.39
C LYS A 105 -13.91 14.51 -0.27
N LEU A 106 -13.18 13.44 0.01
CA LEU A 106 -13.76 12.11 0.22
C LEU A 106 -14.67 12.08 1.45
N LEU A 107 -14.25 12.66 2.58
CA LEU A 107 -15.09 12.76 3.78
C LEU A 107 -16.35 13.60 3.55
N SER A 108 -16.29 14.63 2.69
CA SER A 108 -17.46 15.43 2.35
C SER A 108 -18.56 14.62 1.65
N THR A 109 -18.22 13.54 0.95
CA THR A 109 -19.18 12.65 0.28
C THR A 109 -20.16 12.00 1.27
N GLN A 110 -19.80 11.90 2.56
CA GLN A 110 -20.68 11.38 3.62
C GLN A 110 -21.94 12.23 3.81
N LYS A 111 -21.99 13.44 3.25
CA LYS A 111 -23.17 14.34 3.26
C LYS A 111 -24.04 14.20 2.00
N THR A 112 -23.66 13.34 1.07
CA THR A 112 -24.35 13.13 -0.21
C THR A 112 -25.19 11.86 -0.17
N ASP A 113 -25.96 11.60 -1.23
CA ASP A 113 -26.69 10.34 -1.45
C ASP A 113 -25.76 9.17 -1.85
N LYS A 114 -24.47 9.45 -2.12
CA LYS A 114 -23.47 8.46 -2.57
C LYS A 114 -22.19 8.57 -1.72
N PRO A 115 -22.25 8.18 -0.44
CA PRO A 115 -21.09 8.24 0.44
C PRO A 115 -19.96 7.32 -0.05
N VAL A 116 -18.74 7.85 -0.01
CA VAL A 116 -17.50 7.09 -0.21
C VAL A 116 -16.85 6.87 1.15
N TYR A 117 -16.68 5.60 1.51
CA TYR A 117 -16.04 5.19 2.76
C TYR A 117 -14.53 5.11 2.57
N ILE A 118 -13.76 5.38 3.62
CA ILE A 118 -12.30 5.31 3.56
C ILE A 118 -11.75 4.40 4.66
N ALA A 119 -10.65 3.71 4.36
CA ALA A 119 -9.91 2.90 5.33
C ALA A 119 -8.41 3.01 5.09
N LEU A 120 -7.63 2.81 6.15
CA LEU A 120 -6.17 2.80 6.11
C LEU A 120 -5.67 1.35 6.09
N ALA A 121 -4.71 1.05 5.23
CA ALA A 121 -4.14 -0.26 4.99
C ALA A 121 -2.61 -0.16 4.83
N THR A 122 -1.88 -0.11 5.94
CA THR A 122 -0.42 0.10 5.96
C THR A 122 0.34 -1.15 6.40
N SER A 123 1.48 -1.41 5.77
CA SER A 123 2.43 -2.44 6.22
C SER A 123 3.26 -2.02 7.43
N SER A 124 3.15 -0.76 7.89
CA SER A 124 3.76 -0.32 9.13
C SER A 124 3.14 -1.04 10.33
N HIS A 125 4.00 -1.57 11.21
CA HIS A 125 3.57 -2.08 12.52
C HIS A 125 3.17 -0.93 13.45
N SER A 126 2.36 -1.24 14.46
CA SER A 126 1.76 -0.30 15.40
C SER A 126 2.74 0.71 16.00
N LYS A 127 3.95 0.27 16.37
CA LYS A 127 4.99 1.16 16.92
C LYS A 127 5.42 2.24 15.91
N ASN A 128 5.70 1.85 14.67
CA ASN A 128 6.19 2.78 13.65
C ASN A 128 5.07 3.64 13.07
N TYR A 129 3.86 3.09 12.96
CA TYR A 129 2.65 3.88 12.67
C TYR A 129 2.55 5.05 13.65
N LYS A 130 2.56 4.77 14.96
CA LYS A 130 2.47 5.77 16.02
C LYS A 130 3.55 6.86 15.91
N LEU A 131 4.82 6.47 15.71
CA LEU A 131 5.93 7.41 15.55
C LEU A 131 5.76 8.36 14.36
N LYS A 132 5.09 7.91 13.29
CA LYS A 132 4.86 8.69 12.06
C LYS A 132 3.58 9.52 12.10
N SER A 133 2.59 9.12 12.91
CA SER A 133 1.23 9.66 12.86
C SER A 133 0.84 10.53 14.05
N ASP A 134 1.47 10.37 15.23
CA ASP A 134 1.00 10.98 16.48
C ASP A 134 0.97 12.52 16.47
N HIS A 135 1.83 13.15 15.67
CA HIS A 135 1.85 14.61 15.48
C HIS A 135 0.94 15.09 14.34
N LEU A 136 0.33 14.17 13.59
CA LEU A 136 -0.57 14.42 12.45
C LEU A 136 -2.00 13.94 12.75
N GLN A 137 -2.46 14.12 13.99
CA GLN A 137 -3.76 13.63 14.44
C GLN A 137 -4.92 14.16 13.60
N ASP A 138 -4.81 15.40 13.14
CA ASP A 138 -5.79 16.04 12.26
C ASP A 138 -5.93 15.32 10.92
N LEU A 139 -4.83 14.81 10.36
CA LEU A 139 -4.84 14.01 9.14
C LEU A 139 -5.43 12.62 9.39
N PHE A 140 -4.89 11.89 10.39
CA PHE A 140 -5.28 10.50 10.63
C PHE A 140 -6.63 10.34 11.32
N ALA A 141 -7.23 11.43 11.83
CA ALA A 141 -8.63 11.46 12.27
C ALA A 141 -9.62 11.14 11.13
N ALA A 142 -9.20 11.28 9.86
CA ALA A 142 -9.98 10.84 8.71
C ALA A 142 -10.31 9.33 8.74
N PHE A 143 -9.44 8.52 9.36
CA PHE A 143 -9.60 7.08 9.45
C PHE A 143 -10.00 6.69 10.88
N PRO A 144 -11.25 6.24 11.13
CA PRO A 144 -11.63 5.66 12.42
C PRO A 144 -10.72 4.49 12.79
N GLU A 145 -10.45 4.30 14.09
CA GLU A 145 -9.56 3.23 14.57
C GLU A 145 -10.00 1.83 14.08
N SER A 146 -11.31 1.58 14.02
CA SER A 146 -11.88 0.33 13.51
C SER A 146 -11.63 0.08 12.02
N GLN A 147 -11.24 1.11 11.26
CA GLN A 147 -10.95 1.10 9.82
C GLN A 147 -9.45 1.29 9.53
N ARG A 148 -8.59 1.09 10.53
CA ARG A 148 -7.14 1.06 10.37
C ARG A 148 -6.67 -0.39 10.43
N VAL A 149 -6.01 -0.83 9.36
CA VAL A 149 -5.34 -2.12 9.27
C VAL A 149 -3.84 -1.86 9.21
N LEU A 150 -3.12 -2.33 10.23
CA LEU A 150 -1.68 -2.16 10.37
C LEU A 150 -0.95 -3.47 10.03
N GLY A 151 0.36 -3.40 9.80
CA GLY A 151 1.14 -4.55 9.34
C GLY A 151 1.25 -5.70 10.36
N ASP A 152 1.03 -5.39 11.64
CA ASP A 152 1.00 -6.36 12.74
C ASP A 152 -0.44 -6.74 13.15
N ASP A 153 -1.45 -6.46 12.32
CA ASP A 153 -2.83 -6.87 12.57
C ASP A 153 -2.94 -8.41 12.55
N PRO A 154 -3.39 -9.05 13.65
CA PRO A 154 -3.43 -10.51 13.76
C PRO A 154 -4.43 -11.17 12.80
N ARG A 155 -5.32 -10.39 12.17
CA ARG A 155 -6.28 -10.88 11.16
C ARG A 155 -5.61 -11.10 9.80
N ILE A 156 -4.40 -10.57 9.59
CA ILE A 156 -3.54 -10.85 8.44
C ILE A 156 -2.72 -12.11 8.77
N GLY A 157 -2.86 -13.15 7.94
CA GLY A 157 -2.11 -14.38 8.13
C GLY A 157 -0.60 -14.15 8.04
N LYS A 158 0.20 -14.92 8.79
CA LYS A 158 1.66 -14.86 8.69
C LYS A 158 2.11 -15.10 7.25
N GLY A 159 2.96 -14.23 6.72
CA GLY A 159 3.43 -14.31 5.33
C GLY A 159 2.41 -13.83 4.29
N ARG A 160 1.28 -13.25 4.73
CA ARG A 160 0.22 -12.71 3.84
C ARG A 160 0.22 -11.19 3.71
N GLY A 161 1.39 -10.57 3.88
CA GLY A 161 1.58 -9.16 3.56
C GLY A 161 1.55 -8.91 2.05
N LYS A 162 1.64 -7.64 1.64
CA LYS A 162 1.75 -7.26 0.22
C LYS A 162 2.90 -8.04 -0.44
N PRO A 163 2.71 -8.54 -1.68
CA PRO A 163 1.64 -8.23 -2.62
C PRO A 163 0.41 -9.14 -2.50
N LEU A 164 0.26 -9.94 -1.45
CA LEU A 164 -0.99 -10.65 -1.23
C LEU A 164 -2.12 -9.67 -0.89
N PRO A 165 -3.36 -9.97 -1.30
CA PRO A 165 -4.46 -8.99 -1.26
C PRO A 165 -5.06 -8.77 0.14
N ASP A 166 -4.61 -9.56 1.13
CA ASP A 166 -5.24 -9.67 2.44
C ASP A 166 -5.43 -8.34 3.17
N ILE A 167 -4.45 -7.43 3.09
CA ILE A 167 -4.54 -6.15 3.80
C ILE A 167 -5.67 -5.27 3.25
N TYR A 168 -5.88 -5.27 1.92
CA TYR A 168 -6.96 -4.50 1.29
C TYR A 168 -8.31 -5.19 1.44
N LEU A 169 -8.36 -6.52 1.33
CA LEU A 169 -9.57 -7.28 1.61
C LEU A 169 -10.02 -7.10 3.06
N LEU A 170 -9.07 -7.07 4.00
CA LEU A 170 -9.35 -6.79 5.41
C LEU A 170 -9.81 -5.34 5.62
N ALA A 171 -9.17 -4.36 4.97
CA ALA A 171 -9.60 -2.97 5.04
C ALA A 171 -11.05 -2.80 4.51
N LEU A 172 -11.39 -3.43 3.39
CA LEU A 172 -12.77 -3.49 2.90
C LEU A 172 -13.71 -4.16 3.90
N GLU A 173 -13.30 -5.28 4.52
CA GLU A 173 -14.11 -5.97 5.53
C GLU A 173 -14.38 -5.07 6.75
N THR A 174 -13.44 -4.22 7.19
CA THR A 174 -13.70 -3.28 8.29
C THR A 174 -14.81 -2.28 7.96
N ILE A 175 -14.92 -1.87 6.69
CA ILE A 175 -16.01 -1.02 6.21
C ILE A 175 -17.31 -1.83 6.15
N ASN A 176 -17.28 -3.00 5.50
CA ASN A 176 -18.46 -3.85 5.30
C ASN A 176 -19.07 -4.34 6.62
N SER A 177 -18.25 -4.68 7.62
CA SER A 177 -18.71 -5.00 8.96
C SER A 177 -19.59 -3.88 9.57
N ASN A 178 -19.22 -2.61 9.38
CA ASN A 178 -20.02 -1.47 9.84
C ASN A 178 -21.31 -1.30 9.00
N LEU A 179 -21.23 -1.48 7.68
CA LEU A 179 -22.40 -1.43 6.80
C LEU A 179 -23.42 -2.51 7.16
N ARG A 180 -22.94 -3.73 7.41
CA ARG A 180 -23.75 -4.88 7.82
C ARG A 180 -24.49 -4.61 9.13
N GLN A 181 -23.84 -3.99 10.11
CA GLN A 181 -24.48 -3.60 11.37
C GLN A 181 -25.58 -2.55 11.17
N LYS A 182 -25.46 -1.69 10.17
CA LYS A 182 -26.47 -0.69 9.80
C LYS A 182 -27.57 -1.24 8.87
N GLY A 183 -27.46 -2.49 8.42
CA GLY A 183 -28.35 -3.06 7.41
C GLY A 183 -28.17 -2.45 6.01
N GLU A 184 -27.01 -1.83 5.74
CA GLU A 184 -26.67 -1.23 4.46
C GLU A 184 -26.05 -2.28 3.51
N LYS A 185 -26.15 -2.03 2.20
CA LYS A 185 -25.56 -2.91 1.17
C LYS A 185 -24.03 -2.90 1.29
N GLU A 186 -23.42 -4.06 1.37
CA GLU A 186 -21.95 -4.21 1.36
C GLU A 186 -21.33 -3.72 0.05
N ILE A 187 -20.03 -3.40 0.12
CA ILE A 187 -19.20 -2.94 -0.98
C ILE A 187 -18.40 -4.13 -1.51
N THR A 188 -18.40 -4.30 -2.83
CA THR A 188 -17.64 -5.32 -3.55
C THR A 188 -16.25 -4.80 -3.92
N PRO A 189 -15.24 -5.67 -4.14
CA PRO A 189 -13.91 -5.22 -4.54
C PRO A 189 -13.89 -4.34 -5.82
N GLU A 190 -14.79 -4.59 -6.77
CA GLU A 190 -14.89 -3.81 -8.01
C GLU A 190 -15.37 -2.36 -7.76
N GLU A 191 -16.04 -2.11 -6.64
CA GLU A 191 -16.47 -0.79 -6.16
C GLU A 191 -15.38 -0.10 -5.31
N CYS A 192 -14.18 -0.70 -5.17
CA CYS A 192 -13.08 -0.15 -4.40
C CYS A 192 -12.01 0.52 -5.27
N LEU A 193 -11.38 1.55 -4.71
CA LEU A 193 -10.20 2.22 -5.25
C LEU A 193 -9.06 2.21 -4.22
N VAL A 194 -7.98 1.51 -4.53
CA VAL A 194 -6.75 1.53 -3.73
C VAL A 194 -5.88 2.69 -4.17
N PHE A 195 -5.33 3.42 -3.21
CA PHE A 195 -4.26 4.40 -3.44
C PHE A 195 -2.96 3.82 -2.90
N GLU A 196 -1.92 3.83 -3.73
CA GLU A 196 -0.63 3.19 -3.46
C GLU A 196 0.53 3.93 -4.13
N ASP A 197 1.71 3.90 -3.51
CA ASP A 197 2.95 4.43 -4.08
C ASP A 197 3.90 3.29 -4.52
N ALA A 198 3.78 2.10 -3.93
CA ALA A 198 4.73 0.99 -4.07
C ALA A 198 4.20 -0.11 -5.00
N VAL A 199 5.12 -0.74 -5.74
CA VAL A 199 4.80 -1.82 -6.70
C VAL A 199 4.11 -3.03 -6.04
N PRO A 200 4.58 -3.57 -4.89
CA PRO A 200 3.89 -4.69 -4.24
C PRO A 200 2.48 -4.34 -3.78
N GLY A 201 2.25 -3.09 -3.39
CA GLY A 201 0.93 -2.61 -2.99
C GLY A 201 -0.04 -2.49 -4.16
N VAL A 202 0.44 -1.98 -5.30
CA VAL A 202 -0.34 -2.01 -6.54
C VAL A 202 -0.76 -3.44 -6.87
N GLU A 203 0.17 -4.39 -6.87
CA GLU A 203 -0.14 -5.81 -7.13
C GLU A 203 -1.16 -6.37 -6.13
N ALA A 204 -1.04 -6.06 -4.83
CA ALA A 204 -2.02 -6.45 -3.83
C ALA A 204 -3.43 -5.90 -4.10
N GLY A 205 -3.55 -4.64 -4.51
CA GLY A 205 -4.83 -4.05 -4.92
C GLY A 205 -5.42 -4.75 -6.14
N ARG A 206 -4.61 -5.05 -7.16
CA ARG A 206 -5.04 -5.79 -8.35
C ARG A 206 -5.49 -7.21 -8.00
N ARG A 207 -4.71 -7.94 -7.18
CA ARG A 207 -5.05 -9.28 -6.68
C ARG A 207 -6.32 -9.31 -5.85
N ALA A 208 -6.65 -8.21 -5.18
CA ALA A 208 -7.90 -8.06 -4.44
C ALA A 208 -9.12 -7.86 -5.35
N GLY A 209 -8.94 -7.70 -6.67
CA GLY A 209 -10.01 -7.39 -7.62
C GLY A 209 -10.38 -5.90 -7.65
N MET A 210 -9.54 -5.04 -7.09
CA MET A 210 -9.83 -3.62 -6.91
C MET A 210 -9.18 -2.75 -7.99
N ARG A 211 -9.77 -1.56 -8.20
CA ARG A 211 -9.11 -0.51 -8.98
C ARG A 211 -7.93 0.05 -8.17
N VAL A 212 -6.89 0.52 -8.84
CA VAL A 212 -5.69 1.07 -8.19
C VAL A 212 -5.28 2.40 -8.83
N VAL A 213 -4.97 3.37 -7.99
CA VAL A 213 -4.23 4.59 -8.33
C VAL A 213 -2.81 4.40 -7.79
N TRP A 214 -1.85 4.38 -8.70
CA TRP A 214 -0.42 4.34 -8.39
C TRP A 214 0.13 5.78 -8.41
N CYS A 215 0.62 6.25 -7.28
CA CYS A 215 1.23 7.57 -7.06
C CYS A 215 2.68 7.42 -6.58
N PRO A 216 3.61 6.95 -7.44
CA PRO A 216 4.97 6.65 -7.04
C PRO A 216 5.81 7.91 -6.81
N HIS A 217 6.80 7.79 -5.92
CA HIS A 217 7.92 8.72 -5.89
C HIS A 217 8.62 8.77 -7.27
N PRO A 218 9.07 9.95 -7.78
CA PRO A 218 9.66 10.09 -9.12
C PRO A 218 10.83 9.14 -9.41
N GLY A 219 11.65 8.87 -8.39
CA GLY A 219 12.75 7.91 -8.51
C GLY A 219 12.30 6.45 -8.64
N LEU A 220 11.17 6.06 -8.03
CA LEU A 220 10.58 4.73 -8.23
C LEU A 220 10.02 4.63 -9.64
N LEU A 221 9.29 5.65 -10.09
CA LEU A 221 8.81 5.73 -11.47
C LEU A 221 9.97 5.60 -12.47
N GLY A 222 11.10 6.27 -12.21
CA GLY A 222 12.31 6.14 -13.01
C GLY A 222 12.88 4.72 -13.06
N ALA A 223 12.79 3.96 -11.97
CA ALA A 223 13.24 2.56 -11.91
C ALA A 223 12.36 1.61 -12.76
N TYR A 224 11.10 1.96 -12.99
CA TYR A 224 10.14 1.20 -13.82
C TYR A 224 9.82 1.87 -15.15
N LYS A 225 10.68 2.78 -15.64
CA LYS A 225 10.45 3.47 -16.91
C LYS A 225 10.24 2.49 -18.06
N GLY A 226 9.10 2.60 -18.74
CA GLY A 226 8.69 1.71 -19.83
C GLY A 226 8.00 0.41 -19.37
N ARG A 227 7.84 0.20 -18.07
CA ARG A 227 7.12 -0.94 -17.45
C ARG A 227 5.92 -0.49 -16.61
N GLU A 228 5.48 0.75 -16.76
CA GLU A 228 4.39 1.33 -15.96
C GLU A 228 3.10 0.52 -16.11
N ALA A 229 2.78 0.06 -17.33
CA ALA A 229 1.61 -0.79 -17.58
C ALA A 229 1.70 -2.14 -16.86
N GLU A 230 2.90 -2.71 -16.70
CA GLU A 230 3.11 -3.95 -15.94
C GLU A 230 2.88 -3.70 -14.44
N VAL A 231 3.36 -2.58 -13.91
CA VAL A 231 3.10 -2.17 -12.52
C VAL A 231 1.60 -2.05 -12.30
N LEU A 232 0.89 -1.28 -13.13
CA LEU A 232 -0.56 -1.06 -13.01
C LEU A 232 -1.38 -2.35 -13.17
N ALA A 233 -0.86 -3.35 -13.87
CA ALA A 233 -1.48 -4.67 -13.95
C ALA A 233 -1.11 -5.61 -12.78
N GLY A 234 -0.12 -5.25 -11.95
CA GLY A 234 0.44 -6.16 -10.94
C GLY A 234 1.25 -7.30 -11.54
N LEU A 235 1.86 -7.09 -12.71
CA LEU A 235 2.54 -8.09 -13.53
C LEU A 235 4.06 -7.89 -13.60
N THR A 236 4.67 -7.18 -12.64
CA THR A 236 6.11 -6.90 -12.67
C THR A 236 6.99 -8.14 -12.48
N GLY A 237 6.40 -9.26 -12.03
CA GLY A 237 7.08 -10.55 -11.87
C GLY A 237 8.11 -10.58 -10.73
N GLU A 238 8.15 -9.54 -9.90
CA GLU A 238 9.09 -9.47 -8.77
C GLU A 238 8.61 -10.22 -7.53
N HIS A 239 7.39 -10.74 -7.57
CA HIS A 239 6.93 -11.77 -6.65
C HIS A 239 6.95 -13.11 -7.38
N LYS A 240 8.08 -13.81 -7.28
CA LYS A 240 8.19 -15.16 -7.84
C LYS A 240 7.46 -16.12 -6.93
N GLU A 241 6.19 -16.40 -7.24
CA GLU A 241 5.51 -17.58 -6.70
C GLU A 241 6.33 -18.87 -6.97
N GLU A 242 7.19 -18.87 -7.99
CA GLU A 242 8.11 -19.97 -8.35
C GLU A 242 9.22 -20.26 -7.31
N GLU A 243 9.51 -19.35 -6.36
CA GLU A 243 10.47 -19.61 -5.28
C GLU A 243 9.85 -20.27 -4.05
N LYS A 244 8.50 -20.43 -4.02
CA LYS A 244 7.83 -21.23 -3.02
C LYS A 244 7.99 -22.71 -3.35
N SER A 245 8.42 -23.49 -2.36
CA SER A 245 8.44 -24.94 -2.47
C SER A 245 7.03 -25.47 -2.75
N THR A 246 6.93 -26.65 -3.37
CA THR A 246 5.64 -27.32 -3.62
C THR A 246 4.82 -27.47 -2.34
N ALA A 247 5.48 -27.66 -1.19
CA ALA A 247 4.85 -27.73 0.12
C ALA A 247 4.28 -26.39 0.61
N GLU A 248 4.91 -25.26 0.25
CA GLU A 248 4.40 -23.92 0.58
C GLU A 248 3.22 -23.54 -0.32
N HIS A 249 3.24 -23.93 -1.61
CA HIS A 249 2.09 -23.81 -2.49
C HIS A 249 0.90 -24.65 -2.02
N GLU A 250 1.12 -25.92 -1.69
CA GLU A 250 0.08 -26.79 -1.16
C GLU A 250 -0.45 -26.29 0.19
N ALA A 251 0.41 -25.74 1.04
CA ALA A 251 -0.01 -25.12 2.30
C ALA A 251 -0.83 -23.85 2.06
N ASP A 252 -0.43 -22.98 1.14
CA ASP A 252 -1.18 -21.78 0.77
C ASP A 252 -2.54 -22.13 0.15
N GLU A 253 -2.61 -23.16 -0.69
CA GLU A 253 -3.88 -23.65 -1.26
C GLU A 253 -4.77 -24.32 -0.19
N LEU A 254 -4.20 -25.11 0.73
CA LEU A 254 -4.93 -25.71 1.85
C LEU A 254 -5.42 -24.66 2.84
N VAL A 255 -4.63 -23.63 3.12
CA VAL A 255 -4.99 -22.49 3.98
C VAL A 255 -6.02 -21.60 3.28
N ALA A 256 -5.86 -21.33 1.98
CA ALA A 256 -6.85 -20.63 1.16
C ALA A 256 -8.18 -21.39 1.12
N GLY A 257 -8.15 -22.72 0.98
CA GLY A 257 -9.34 -23.57 1.01
C GLY A 257 -10.01 -23.66 2.38
N ARG A 258 -9.24 -23.53 3.48
CA ARG A 258 -9.77 -23.53 4.85
C ARG A 258 -10.25 -22.16 5.34
N LEU A 259 -9.67 -21.06 4.83
CA LEU A 259 -10.03 -19.68 5.19
C LEU A 259 -10.90 -18.97 4.13
N GLY A 260 -11.12 -19.59 2.97
CA GLY A 260 -11.75 -18.94 1.82
C GLY A 260 -10.92 -17.80 1.21
N ARG A 261 -9.62 -17.71 1.50
CA ARG A 261 -8.74 -16.58 1.14
C ARG A 261 -7.74 -16.98 0.07
N SER A 262 -8.10 -16.76 -1.19
CA SER A 262 -7.23 -16.93 -2.37
C SER A 262 -6.06 -15.95 -2.37
N SER A 263 -4.96 -16.28 -3.06
CA SER A 263 -3.88 -15.33 -3.41
C SER A 263 -4.31 -14.27 -4.43
N GLY A 264 -5.54 -14.38 -4.95
CA GLY A 264 -6.04 -13.54 -6.03
C GLY A 264 -5.31 -13.79 -7.34
N LYS A 265 -5.61 -12.97 -8.34
CA LYS A 265 -4.85 -12.93 -9.60
C LYS A 265 -4.49 -11.50 -9.91
N PRO A 266 -3.28 -11.22 -10.42
CA PRO A 266 -2.98 -9.93 -11.01
C PRO A 266 -4.01 -9.53 -12.08
N GLY A 267 -4.01 -8.25 -12.43
CA GLY A 267 -4.82 -7.69 -13.50
C GLY A 267 -4.28 -8.03 -14.89
N GLN A 268 -4.83 -7.37 -15.90
CA GLN A 268 -4.37 -7.45 -17.28
C GLN A 268 -3.77 -6.11 -17.71
N LEU A 269 -2.83 -6.15 -18.64
CA LEU A 269 -2.29 -4.93 -19.23
C LEU A 269 -3.41 -4.12 -19.88
N ASN A 270 -3.50 -2.84 -19.52
CA ASN A 270 -4.44 -1.88 -20.11
C ASN A 270 -5.93 -2.24 -19.94
N ASP A 271 -6.30 -2.92 -18.85
CA ASP A 271 -7.71 -3.22 -18.53
C ASP A 271 -8.52 -2.04 -17.96
N GLY A 272 -7.87 -0.89 -17.78
CA GLY A 272 -8.50 0.35 -17.29
C GLY A 272 -8.79 0.37 -15.79
N LEU A 273 -8.31 -0.63 -15.03
CA LEU A 273 -8.49 -0.69 -13.59
C LEU A 273 -7.28 -0.14 -12.81
N GLY A 274 -6.18 0.18 -13.49
CA GLY A 274 -4.99 0.81 -12.90
C GLY A 274 -4.70 2.17 -13.55
N ASP A 275 -4.44 3.18 -12.72
CA ASP A 275 -4.10 4.54 -13.16
C ASP A 275 -2.81 5.03 -12.50
N LEU A 276 -1.89 5.58 -13.29
CA LEU A 276 -0.72 6.30 -12.78
C LEU A 276 -1.08 7.78 -12.60
N VAL A 277 -0.86 8.32 -11.40
CA VAL A 277 -0.93 9.76 -11.11
C VAL A 277 0.41 10.22 -10.53
N PRO A 278 0.95 11.40 -10.92
CA PRO A 278 2.23 11.87 -10.38
C PRO A 278 2.09 12.55 -9.00
N THR A 279 0.87 12.93 -8.62
CA THR A 279 0.51 13.61 -7.36
C THR A 279 -0.96 13.32 -7.05
N LEU A 280 -1.37 13.52 -5.80
CA LEU A 280 -2.77 13.46 -5.37
C LEU A 280 -3.49 14.81 -5.46
N GLU A 281 -2.79 15.87 -5.88
CA GLU A 281 -3.38 17.17 -6.20
C GLU A 281 -4.33 17.05 -7.41
N ASP A 282 -5.38 17.87 -7.42
CA ASP A 282 -6.38 17.92 -8.51
C ASP A 282 -6.95 16.54 -8.91
N PHE A 283 -7.16 15.67 -7.92
CA PHE A 283 -7.59 14.29 -8.15
C PHE A 283 -8.92 14.22 -8.96
N PRO A 284 -9.00 13.42 -10.04
CA PRO A 284 -10.14 13.45 -10.96
C PRO A 284 -11.33 12.61 -10.46
N TYR A 285 -12.03 13.07 -9.42
CA TYR A 285 -13.13 12.35 -8.75
C TYR A 285 -14.20 11.81 -9.72
N GLU A 286 -14.60 12.60 -10.71
CA GLU A 286 -15.66 12.24 -11.67
C GLU A 286 -15.33 10.97 -12.47
N LYS A 287 -14.05 10.74 -12.78
CA LYS A 287 -13.56 9.52 -13.45
C LYS A 287 -13.88 8.25 -12.65
N TYR A 288 -13.98 8.38 -11.33
CA TYR A 288 -14.27 7.28 -10.41
C TYR A 288 -15.74 7.25 -9.98
N GLY A 289 -16.59 8.13 -10.53
CA GLY A 289 -17.98 8.27 -10.11
C GLY A 289 -18.14 8.84 -8.70
N ILE A 290 -17.12 9.53 -8.19
CA ILE A 290 -17.11 10.15 -6.87
C ILE A 290 -17.59 11.60 -7.00
N GLN A 291 -18.51 12.01 -6.12
CA GLN A 291 -19.09 13.35 -6.11
C GLN A 291 -18.92 13.97 -4.72
N PRO A 292 -17.83 14.71 -4.46
CA PRO A 292 -17.68 15.48 -3.22
C PRO A 292 -18.79 16.52 -3.04
N ALA A 293 -19.09 16.86 -1.80
CA ALA A 293 -20.10 17.87 -1.45
C ALA A 293 -19.57 19.32 -1.60
#